data_AF-G0PH50-F1
#
_entry.id   AF-G0PH50-F1
#
_cell.length_a   1.000
_cell.length_b   1.000
_cell.length_c   1.000
_cell.angle_alpha   90.00
_cell.angle_beta   90.00
_cell.angle_gamma   90.00
#
_symmetry.space_group_name_H-M   'P 1'
#
loop_
_entity.id
_entity.type
_entity.pdbx_description
1 polymer ?
#
loop_
_entity_poly.entity_id
_entity_poly.type
_entity_poly.pdbx_seq_one_letter_code
_entity_poly.pdbx_strand_id
1 'polypeptide(L)'
;MSSTRPIAPPPPAPKPGRVKVYRALYDFKSRSVRTRVCLELNSFLQDQELSFSEGDLMYVGDEQPNKDWFKASIGGKKGLVPANYVISENVEELPNPLHEAARRGNMDMLAECLRERVSVNSLDKSGATPLYWAAHGGHTTAVKTLLEVPKVAVSVQNKLGDTPLHAAAYKGHVECVRLLLTASANPFIQNQDNKLPIDVTKDADIGALLDKAMKENRVNEDDFAEYLADSDSESA
;
A
#
# COMPACT_ATOMS: atom_id res chain seq x y z
N MET A 1 50.31 -18.89 -16.23
CA MET A 1 48.90 -18.97 -16.64
C MET A 1 48.03 -18.63 -15.42
N SER A 2 47.77 -17.35 -15.18
CA SER A 2 46.96 -16.91 -14.03
C SER A 2 45.47 -17.04 -14.39
N SER A 3 44.82 -18.05 -13.84
CA SER A 3 43.36 -18.21 -13.89
C SER A 3 42.72 -17.13 -13.03
N THR A 4 42.15 -16.11 -13.67
CA THR A 4 41.29 -15.13 -12.99
C THR A 4 39.90 -15.74 -12.85
N ARG A 5 39.45 -15.96 -11.60
CA ARG A 5 38.06 -16.35 -11.32
C ARG A 5 37.11 -15.26 -11.85
N PRO A 6 35.94 -15.63 -12.40
CA PRO A 6 34.91 -14.65 -12.73
C PRO A 6 34.54 -13.88 -11.46
N ILE A 7 34.66 -12.55 -11.53
CA ILE A 7 34.17 -11.65 -10.48
C ILE A 7 32.65 -11.83 -10.44
N ALA A 8 32.13 -12.27 -9.30
CA ALA A 8 30.69 -12.36 -9.09
C ALA A 8 30.07 -10.99 -9.36
N PRO A 9 28.91 -10.91 -10.04
CA PRO A 9 28.24 -9.65 -10.26
C PRO A 9 28.03 -8.96 -8.90
N PRO A 10 28.24 -7.62 -8.83
CA PRO A 10 28.02 -6.90 -7.59
C PRO A 10 26.61 -7.20 -7.07
N PRO A 11 26.44 -7.39 -5.75
CA PRO A 11 25.13 -7.64 -5.18
C PRO A 11 24.17 -6.53 -5.65
N PRO A 12 22.92 -6.88 -6.04
CA PRO A 12 21.95 -5.91 -6.51
C PRO A 12 21.82 -4.78 -5.49
N ALA A 13 21.78 -3.54 -5.96
CA ALA A 13 21.64 -2.38 -5.08
C ALA A 13 20.44 -2.58 -4.13
N PRO A 14 20.56 -2.21 -2.85
CA PRO A 14 19.43 -2.28 -1.92
C PRO A 14 18.25 -1.51 -2.53
N LYS A 15 17.07 -2.15 -2.56
CA LYS A 15 15.87 -1.54 -3.15
C LYS A 15 15.63 -0.19 -2.47
N PRO A 16 15.42 0.90 -3.22
CA PRO A 16 15.25 2.21 -2.62
C PRO A 16 14.03 2.25 -1.68
N GLY A 17 14.24 2.71 -0.45
CA GLY A 17 13.23 3.38 0.36
C GLY A 17 12.07 2.53 0.89
N ARG A 18 12.34 1.49 1.70
CA ARG A 18 11.28 0.94 2.56
C ARG A 18 11.08 1.90 3.74
N VAL A 19 10.08 2.76 3.64
CA VAL A 19 9.69 3.60 4.78
C VAL A 19 9.10 2.71 5.88
N LYS A 20 9.73 2.75 7.05
CA LYS A 20 9.23 2.14 8.28
C LYS A 20 8.45 3.17 9.06
N VAL A 21 7.36 2.73 9.68
CA VAL A 21 6.51 3.62 10.45
C VAL A 21 6.59 3.22 11.91
N TYR A 22 6.86 4.20 12.75
CA TYR A 22 6.97 4.04 14.19
C TYR A 22 5.97 4.95 14.88
N ARG A 23 5.50 4.55 16.05
CA ARG A 23 4.74 5.41 16.95
C ARG A 23 5.61 5.81 18.13
N ALA A 24 5.65 7.11 18.44
CA ALA A 24 6.35 7.61 19.61
C ALA A 24 5.63 7.17 20.88
N LEU A 25 6.35 6.56 21.83
CA LEU A 25 5.79 6.20 23.14
C LEU A 25 6.01 7.31 24.19
N TYR A 26 6.93 8.23 23.92
CA TYR A 26 7.26 9.34 24.82
C TYR A 26 7.48 10.63 24.04
N ASP A 27 7.42 11.76 24.74
CA ASP A 27 7.72 13.07 24.16
C ASP A 27 9.22 13.22 23.88
N PHE A 28 9.54 13.81 22.73
CA PHE A 28 10.89 14.25 22.39
C PHE A 28 10.89 15.72 21.98
N LYS A 29 11.62 16.53 22.75
CA LYS A 29 11.88 17.93 22.41
C LYS A 29 13.30 18.07 21.88
N SER A 30 13.42 18.51 20.63
CA SER A 30 14.72 18.86 20.07
C SER A 30 15.37 19.95 20.93
N ARG A 31 16.69 19.82 21.11
CA ARG A 31 17.52 20.80 21.83
C ARG A 31 18.11 21.86 20.89
N SER A 32 17.79 21.78 19.60
CA SER A 32 18.45 22.59 18.58
C SER A 32 17.92 24.02 18.52
N VAL A 33 18.77 24.98 18.92
CA VAL A 33 18.65 26.42 18.58
C VAL A 33 19.72 26.82 17.55
N ARG A 34 20.05 25.91 16.62
CA ARG A 34 21.30 25.80 15.80
C ARG A 34 22.28 24.81 16.43
N THR A 35 22.12 23.53 16.12
CA THR A 35 23.23 22.59 16.33
C THR A 35 24.22 22.77 15.17
N ARG A 36 25.35 23.45 15.43
CA ARG A 36 26.55 23.38 14.58
C ARG A 36 27.04 21.91 14.58
N VAL A 37 26.58 21.12 13.62
CA VAL A 37 27.26 19.88 13.22
C VAL A 37 27.36 19.90 11.70
N CYS A 38 28.24 20.78 11.19
CA CYS A 38 28.69 20.82 9.79
C CYS A 38 30.14 21.33 9.79
N LEU A 39 31.05 20.51 10.31
CA LEU A 39 32.48 20.51 9.99
C LEU A 39 32.74 19.02 9.76
N GLU A 40 32.56 18.44 8.58
CA GLU A 40 33.11 18.76 7.27
C GLU A 40 32.13 18.29 6.18
N LEU A 41 32.20 18.91 4.99
CA LEU A 41 31.39 18.69 3.76
C LEU A 41 30.17 19.64 3.60
N ASN A 42 30.40 20.69 2.82
CA ASN A 42 29.47 21.72 2.37
C ASN A 42 28.33 21.19 1.45
N SER A 43 27.41 20.36 1.97
CA SER A 43 26.13 20.11 1.28
C SER A 43 24.92 19.76 2.15
N PHE A 44 25.04 19.72 3.48
CA PHE A 44 24.04 19.10 4.37
C PHE A 44 23.33 20.06 5.36
N LEU A 45 23.10 21.31 4.96
CA LEU A 45 22.55 22.37 5.83
C LEU A 45 21.01 22.48 5.90
N GLN A 46 20.24 21.38 5.80
CA GLN A 46 18.77 21.52 5.70
C GLN A 46 17.88 20.58 6.52
N ASP A 47 18.43 19.58 7.21
CA ASP A 47 17.60 18.67 8.01
C ASP A 47 17.58 19.09 9.48
N GLN A 48 16.50 19.77 9.90
CA GLN A 48 16.27 20.20 11.29
C GLN A 48 15.92 19.00 12.18
N GLU A 49 16.41 18.97 13.43
CA GLU A 49 15.97 18.00 14.44
C GLU A 49 14.46 18.16 14.71
N LEU A 50 13.71 17.06 14.60
CA LEU A 50 12.26 17.09 14.82
C LEU A 50 11.92 17.01 16.30
N SER A 51 10.89 17.74 16.71
CA SER A 51 10.23 17.56 18.02
C SER A 51 8.89 16.89 17.79
N PHE A 52 8.52 15.96 18.65
CA PHE A 52 7.31 15.15 18.54
C PHE A 52 6.83 14.72 19.92
N SER A 53 5.56 14.38 20.02
CA SER A 53 4.90 14.02 21.27
C SER A 53 4.55 12.53 21.29
N GLU A 54 4.19 12.02 22.46
CA GLU A 54 3.63 10.68 22.61
C GLU A 54 2.43 10.48 21.66
N GLY A 55 2.47 9.39 20.90
CA GLY A 55 1.44 9.01 19.95
C GLY A 55 1.69 9.47 18.51
N ASP A 56 2.63 10.38 18.27
CA ASP A 56 2.96 10.85 16.91
C ASP A 56 3.53 9.70 16.05
N LEU A 57 3.18 9.73 14.75
CA LEU A 57 3.67 8.78 13.76
C LEU A 57 4.94 9.30 13.10
N MET A 58 5.98 8.47 13.13
CA MET A 58 7.30 8.73 12.55
C MET A 58 7.51 7.86 11.32
N TYR A 59 7.69 8.50 10.17
CA TYR A 59 7.97 7.84 8.90
C TYR A 59 9.47 7.88 8.65
N VAL A 60 10.16 6.81 9.01
CA VAL A 60 11.61 6.70 8.95
C VAL A 60 12.03 6.01 7.65
N GLY A 61 12.85 6.68 6.86
CA GLY A 61 13.43 6.08 5.66
C GLY A 61 14.65 5.21 5.98
N ASP A 62 15.04 4.34 5.05
CA ASP A 62 16.29 3.57 5.17
C ASP A 62 17.56 4.44 5.09
N GLU A 63 17.43 5.72 4.74
CA GLU A 63 18.54 6.67 4.65
C GLU A 63 19.01 7.12 6.04
N GLN A 64 20.15 6.57 6.46
CA GLN A 64 20.92 7.03 7.62
C GLN A 64 22.04 7.98 7.14
N PRO A 65 21.92 9.30 7.35
CA PRO A 65 23.02 10.22 7.07
C PRO A 65 24.26 9.92 7.94
N ASN A 66 24.07 9.37 9.13
CA ASN A 66 25.13 8.88 10.01
C ASN A 66 24.55 7.85 11.01
N LYS A 67 25.40 7.30 11.88
CA LYS A 67 25.01 6.29 12.88
C LYS A 67 24.07 6.83 13.98
N ASP A 68 24.06 8.14 14.18
CA ASP A 68 23.37 8.78 15.30
C ASP A 68 22.00 9.36 14.91
N TRP A 69 21.69 9.46 13.62
CA TRP A 69 20.50 10.15 13.10
C TRP A 69 19.87 9.40 11.92
N PHE A 70 18.53 9.32 11.95
CA PHE A 70 17.71 8.91 10.83
C PHE A 70 17.02 10.11 10.19
N LYS A 71 16.84 10.07 8.86
CA LYS A 71 15.89 10.96 8.20
C LYS A 71 14.47 10.44 8.40
N ALA A 72 13.59 11.31 8.87
CA ALA A 72 12.19 10.98 9.07
C ALA A 72 11.26 12.14 8.70
N SER A 73 9.99 11.80 8.53
CA SER A 73 8.89 12.75 8.41
C SER A 73 7.90 12.54 9.55
N ILE A 74 7.44 13.63 10.17
CA ILE A 74 6.45 13.62 11.26
C ILE A 74 5.46 14.75 11.00
N GLY A 75 4.17 14.45 10.85
CA GLY A 75 3.14 15.46 10.61
C GLY A 75 3.43 16.33 9.37
N GLY A 76 4.03 15.73 8.34
CA GLY A 76 4.47 16.40 7.11
C GLY A 76 5.76 17.24 7.23
N LYS A 77 6.41 17.31 8.40
CA LYS A 77 7.71 17.96 8.57
C LYS A 77 8.82 16.94 8.41
N LYS A 78 9.73 17.19 7.48
CA LYS A 78 10.94 16.38 7.27
C LYS A 78 12.09 16.89 8.13
N GLY A 79 12.87 15.97 8.67
CA GLY A 79 14.03 16.32 9.49
C GLY A 79 14.74 15.09 10.02
N LEU A 80 15.53 15.30 11.07
CA LEU A 80 16.31 14.25 11.71
C LEU A 80 15.68 13.79 13.02
N VAL A 81 15.68 12.48 13.23
CA VAL A 81 15.31 11.84 14.49
C VAL A 81 16.52 11.06 15.01
N PRO A 82 16.86 11.16 16.30
CA PRO A 82 18.03 10.48 16.84
C PRO A 82 17.87 8.96 16.77
N ALA A 83 18.89 8.28 16.25
CA ALA A 83 18.91 6.83 16.09
C ALA A 83 18.74 6.09 17.42
N ASN A 84 19.33 6.62 18.49
CA ASN A 84 19.13 6.05 19.83
C ASN A 84 17.65 6.06 20.25
N TYR A 85 16.85 7.03 19.81
CA TYR A 85 15.42 7.06 20.11
C TYR A 85 14.68 5.97 19.32
N VAL A 86 14.90 5.88 18.00
CA VAL A 86 14.23 4.92 17.10
C VAL A 86 14.64 3.47 17.35
N ILE A 87 15.89 3.22 17.77
CA ILE A 87 16.42 1.86 18.02
C ILE A 87 16.11 1.39 19.45
N SER A 88 15.73 2.29 20.36
CA SER A 88 15.38 1.97 21.75
C SER A 88 13.93 1.54 21.95
N GLU A 89 13.59 1.10 23.16
CA GLU A 89 12.23 0.78 23.62
C GLU A 89 11.25 1.97 23.65
N ASN A 90 11.66 3.15 23.16
CA ASN A 90 10.85 4.37 23.16
C ASN A 90 9.89 4.48 21.95
N VAL A 91 9.90 3.48 21.06
CA VAL A 91 9.04 3.45 19.86
C VAL A 91 8.35 2.11 19.71
N GLU A 92 7.15 2.15 19.14
CA GLU A 92 6.42 0.96 18.67
C GLU A 92 6.50 0.90 17.14
N GLU A 93 7.11 -0.14 16.58
CA GLU A 93 7.10 -0.35 15.12
C GLU A 93 5.70 -0.78 14.67
N LEU A 94 5.12 -0.03 13.73
CA LEU A 94 3.87 -0.36 13.09
C LEU A 94 4.17 -1.11 11.79
N PRO A 95 4.02 -2.46 11.73
CA PRO A 95 4.38 -3.22 10.54
C PRO A 95 3.42 -2.98 9.35
N ASN A 96 2.17 -2.60 9.64
CA ASN A 96 1.10 -2.46 8.64
C ASN A 96 0.28 -1.16 8.86
N PRO A 97 0.92 0.03 8.83
CA PRO A 97 0.28 1.31 9.20
C PRO A 97 -0.86 1.65 8.24
N LEU A 98 -0.66 1.43 6.94
CA LEU A 98 -1.66 1.68 5.91
C LEU A 98 -2.86 0.73 6.03
N HIS A 99 -2.66 -0.49 6.53
CA HIS A 99 -3.76 -1.43 6.78
C HIS A 99 -4.60 -0.97 7.97
N GLU A 100 -3.97 -0.50 9.04
CA GLU A 100 -4.68 0.01 10.21
C GLU A 100 -5.48 1.27 9.89
N ALA A 101 -4.89 2.19 9.12
CA ALA A 101 -5.58 3.37 8.59
C ALA A 101 -6.80 2.98 7.74
N ALA A 102 -6.62 2.04 6.80
CA ALA A 102 -7.69 1.54 5.94
C ALA A 102 -8.79 0.81 6.73
N ARG A 103 -8.44 0.00 7.72
CA ARG A 103 -9.38 -0.75 8.58
C ARG A 103 -10.25 0.19 9.40
N ARG A 104 -9.65 1.24 9.97
CA ARG A 104 -10.36 2.24 10.79
C ARG A 104 -11.07 3.31 9.96
N GLY A 105 -10.74 3.45 8.67
CA GLY A 105 -11.21 4.56 7.85
C GLY A 105 -10.55 5.89 8.23
N ASN A 106 -9.35 5.85 8.84
CA ASN A 106 -8.62 7.06 9.21
C ASN A 106 -7.96 7.67 7.97
N MET A 107 -8.64 8.64 7.37
CA MET A 107 -8.19 9.32 6.15
C MET A 107 -6.92 10.14 6.35
N ASP A 108 -6.72 10.73 7.52
CA ASP A 108 -5.53 11.55 7.80
C ASP A 108 -4.27 10.68 7.78
N MET A 109 -4.31 9.57 8.51
CA MET A 109 -3.23 8.59 8.55
C MET A 109 -3.03 7.92 7.18
N LEU A 110 -4.10 7.65 6.44
CA LEU A 110 -4.03 7.08 5.09
C LEU A 110 -3.31 8.04 4.13
N ALA A 111 -3.72 9.31 4.11
CA ALA A 111 -3.12 10.33 3.27
C ALA A 111 -1.65 10.58 3.62
N GLU A 112 -1.30 10.55 4.90
CA GLU A 112 0.09 10.67 5.35
C GLU A 112 0.94 9.48 4.92
N CYS A 113 0.45 8.24 5.07
CA CYS A 113 1.15 7.05 4.59
C CYS A 113 1.40 7.09 3.07
N LEU A 114 0.42 7.56 2.28
CA LEU A 114 0.56 7.68 0.84
C LEU A 114 1.58 8.76 0.45
N ARG A 115 1.57 9.90 1.15
CA ARG A 115 2.54 10.99 0.95
C ARG A 115 3.98 10.53 1.23
N GLU A 116 4.15 9.77 2.29
CA GLU A 116 5.44 9.19 2.70
C GLU A 116 5.80 7.91 1.93
N ARG A 117 5.09 7.60 0.83
CA ARG A 117 5.41 6.49 -0.09
C ARG A 117 5.44 5.12 0.59
N VAL A 118 4.61 4.91 1.61
CA VAL A 118 4.40 3.60 2.22
C VAL A 118 3.87 2.62 1.17
N SER A 119 4.34 1.37 1.22
CA SER A 119 3.99 0.35 0.23
C SER A 119 2.49 0.00 0.26
N VAL A 120 1.77 0.37 -0.80
CA VAL A 120 0.31 0.16 -0.92
C VAL A 120 -0.11 -1.28 -1.16
N ASN A 121 0.77 -2.09 -1.75
CA ASN A 121 0.54 -3.51 -2.02
C ASN A 121 1.20 -4.41 -0.95
N SER A 122 1.53 -3.85 0.21
CA SER A 122 2.01 -4.66 1.33
C SER A 122 0.90 -5.60 1.81
N LEU A 123 1.30 -6.78 2.29
CA LEU A 123 0.38 -7.79 2.81
C LEU A 123 0.53 -7.87 4.32
N ASP A 124 -0.59 -8.00 5.03
CA ASP A 124 -0.57 -8.24 6.47
C ASP A 124 -0.38 -9.74 6.80
N LYS A 125 -0.46 -10.07 8.10
CA LYS A 125 -0.35 -11.46 8.59
C LYS A 125 -1.43 -12.38 8.01
N SER A 126 -2.57 -11.86 7.56
CA SER A 126 -3.65 -12.60 6.90
C SER A 126 -3.48 -12.66 5.37
N GLY A 127 -2.43 -12.05 4.82
CA GLY A 127 -2.23 -11.93 3.38
C GLY A 127 -3.14 -10.89 2.72
N ALA A 128 -3.86 -10.09 3.51
CA ALA A 128 -4.77 -9.07 2.99
C ALA A 128 -4.02 -7.77 2.67
N THR A 129 -4.50 -7.03 1.67
CA THR A 129 -4.01 -5.70 1.31
C THR A 129 -4.71 -4.60 2.12
N PRO A 130 -4.19 -3.37 2.18
CA PRO A 130 -4.91 -2.23 2.75
C PRO A 130 -6.27 -2.01 2.07
N LEU A 131 -6.35 -2.21 0.75
CA LEU A 131 -7.59 -2.10 -0.02
C LEU A 131 -8.65 -3.10 0.44
N TYR A 132 -8.25 -4.34 0.77
CA TYR A 132 -9.15 -5.33 1.36
C TYR A 132 -9.77 -4.82 2.65
N TRP A 133 -8.98 -4.24 3.55
CA TRP A 133 -9.49 -3.71 4.82
C TRP A 133 -10.37 -2.48 4.65
N ALA A 134 -10.05 -1.58 3.72
CA ALA A 134 -10.91 -0.45 3.37
C ALA A 134 -12.27 -0.92 2.83
N ALA A 135 -12.26 -1.91 1.92
CA ALA A 135 -13.45 -2.51 1.34
C ALA A 135 -14.28 -3.28 2.38
N HIS A 136 -13.63 -4.05 3.26
CA HIS A 136 -14.27 -4.75 4.38
C HIS A 136 -14.92 -3.78 5.38
N GLY A 137 -14.29 -2.64 5.64
CA GLY A 137 -14.80 -1.60 6.53
C GLY A 137 -15.90 -0.73 5.92
N GLY A 138 -16.11 -0.79 4.59
CA GLY A 138 -17.07 0.08 3.89
C GLY A 138 -16.58 1.52 3.72
N HIS A 139 -15.28 1.76 3.86
CA HIS A 139 -14.69 3.09 3.81
C HIS A 139 -14.51 3.55 2.36
N THR A 140 -15.60 4.00 1.74
CA THR A 140 -15.66 4.38 0.32
C THR A 140 -14.62 5.42 -0.08
N THR A 141 -14.39 6.41 0.77
CA THR A 141 -13.36 7.45 0.57
C THR A 141 -11.96 6.85 0.56
N ALA A 142 -11.65 5.98 1.51
CA ALA A 142 -10.36 5.29 1.59
C ALA A 142 -10.14 4.37 0.38
N VAL A 143 -11.17 3.62 -0.04
CA VAL A 143 -11.14 2.80 -1.26
C VAL A 143 -10.83 3.66 -2.47
N LYS A 144 -11.54 4.77 -2.66
CA LYS A 144 -11.33 5.69 -3.79
C LYS A 144 -9.88 6.22 -3.81
N THR A 145 -9.39 6.72 -2.68
CA THR A 145 -8.02 7.26 -2.60
C THR A 145 -6.97 6.20 -2.87
N LEU A 146 -7.17 4.95 -2.39
CA LEU A 146 -6.26 3.84 -2.68
C LEU A 146 -6.29 3.42 -4.16
N LEU A 147 -7.46 3.47 -4.80
CA LEU A 147 -7.62 3.17 -6.23
C LEU A 147 -6.98 4.22 -7.14
N GLU A 148 -6.88 5.47 -6.69
CA GLU A 148 -6.17 6.54 -7.40
C GLU A 148 -4.64 6.37 -7.39
N VAL A 149 -4.10 5.49 -6.53
CA VAL A 149 -2.65 5.24 -6.45
C VAL A 149 -2.20 4.37 -7.63
N PRO A 150 -1.13 4.76 -8.36
CA PRO A 150 -0.63 3.96 -9.47
C PRO A 150 -0.16 2.57 -9.03
N LYS A 151 -0.47 1.55 -9.83
CA LYS A 151 -0.08 0.14 -9.63
C LYS A 151 -0.67 -0.51 -8.36
N VAL A 152 -1.78 0.01 -7.84
CA VAL A 152 -2.53 -0.68 -6.78
C VAL A 152 -3.07 -2.02 -7.30
N ALA A 153 -2.87 -3.09 -6.54
CA ALA A 153 -3.35 -4.40 -6.90
C ALA A 153 -4.77 -4.63 -6.35
N VAL A 154 -5.76 -4.57 -7.24
CA VAL A 154 -7.20 -4.59 -6.88
C VAL A 154 -7.77 -5.99 -6.63
N SER A 155 -7.15 -7.02 -7.19
CA SER A 155 -7.63 -8.41 -7.20
C SER A 155 -6.75 -9.36 -6.40
N VAL A 156 -6.00 -8.86 -5.41
CA VAL A 156 -5.15 -9.69 -4.55
C VAL A 156 -6.00 -10.54 -3.63
N GLN A 157 -5.70 -11.83 -3.58
CA GLN A 157 -6.33 -12.78 -2.66
C GLN A 157 -5.58 -12.82 -1.33
N ASN A 158 -6.33 -12.79 -0.23
CA ASN A 158 -5.80 -13.05 1.10
C ASN A 158 -5.55 -14.57 1.30
N LYS A 159 -5.11 -14.97 2.50
CA LYS A 159 -4.89 -16.39 2.84
C LYS A 159 -6.15 -17.26 2.80
N LEU A 160 -7.35 -16.69 2.76
CA LEU A 160 -8.63 -17.38 2.60
C LEU A 160 -9.09 -17.41 1.13
N GLY A 161 -8.29 -16.86 0.21
CA GLY A 161 -8.66 -16.71 -1.19
C GLY A 161 -9.61 -15.53 -1.46
N ASP A 162 -9.98 -14.75 -0.43
CA ASP A 162 -10.89 -13.62 -0.61
C ASP A 162 -10.17 -12.42 -1.21
N THR A 163 -10.83 -11.77 -2.16
CA THR A 163 -10.40 -10.49 -2.74
C THR A 163 -11.09 -9.31 -2.04
N PRO A 164 -10.65 -8.05 -2.24
CA PRO A 164 -11.37 -6.88 -1.75
C PRO A 164 -12.84 -6.86 -2.18
N LEU A 165 -13.15 -7.40 -3.36
CA LEU A 165 -14.51 -7.53 -3.87
C LEU A 165 -15.35 -8.49 -3.02
N HIS A 166 -14.81 -9.66 -2.66
CA HIS A 166 -15.49 -10.59 -1.72
C HIS A 166 -15.80 -9.90 -0.40
N ALA A 167 -14.86 -9.12 0.15
CA ALA A 167 -15.06 -8.44 1.42
C ALA A 167 -16.16 -7.37 1.36
N ALA A 168 -16.16 -6.51 0.33
CA ALA A 168 -17.20 -5.51 0.14
C ALA A 168 -18.58 -6.16 -0.07
N ALA A 169 -18.62 -7.24 -0.86
CA ALA A 169 -19.84 -7.93 -1.22
C ALA A 169 -20.44 -8.73 -0.05
N TYR A 170 -19.59 -9.37 0.77
CA TYR A 170 -19.98 -10.03 2.03
C TYR A 170 -20.60 -9.06 3.04
N LYS A 171 -20.06 -7.84 3.11
CA LYS A 171 -20.46 -6.82 4.08
C LYS A 171 -21.63 -5.95 3.63
N GLY A 172 -22.05 -6.03 2.36
CA GLY A 172 -23.16 -5.22 1.84
C GLY A 172 -22.75 -3.82 1.40
N HIS A 173 -21.47 -3.57 1.11
CA HIS A 173 -20.98 -2.22 0.76
C HIS A 173 -21.08 -1.95 -0.73
N VAL A 174 -22.28 -1.63 -1.20
CA VAL A 174 -22.63 -1.40 -2.63
C VAL A 174 -21.68 -0.41 -3.31
N GLU A 175 -21.42 0.73 -2.67
CA GLU A 175 -20.56 1.78 -3.22
C GLU A 175 -19.10 1.33 -3.38
N CYS A 176 -18.57 0.54 -2.44
CA CYS A 176 -17.24 -0.05 -2.54
C CYS A 176 -17.17 -1.05 -3.70
N VAL A 177 -18.21 -1.87 -3.90
CA VAL A 177 -18.29 -2.81 -5.02
C VAL A 177 -18.27 -2.06 -6.36
N ARG A 178 -19.06 -0.99 -6.50
CA ARG A 178 -19.07 -0.18 -7.72
C ARG A 178 -17.69 0.42 -8.02
N LEU A 179 -17.02 0.96 -7.01
CA LEU A 179 -15.67 1.52 -7.16
C LEU A 179 -14.64 0.45 -7.58
N LEU A 180 -14.69 -0.73 -6.96
CA LEU A 180 -13.79 -1.84 -7.29
C LEU A 180 -14.02 -2.36 -8.72
N LEU A 181 -15.28 -2.52 -9.14
CA LEU A 181 -15.63 -2.92 -10.51
C LEU A 181 -15.17 -1.88 -11.55
N THR A 182 -15.32 -0.59 -11.22
CA THR A 182 -14.84 0.51 -12.07
C THR A 182 -13.31 0.48 -12.22
N ALA A 183 -12.59 -0.01 -11.21
CA ALA A 183 -11.15 -0.21 -11.23
C ALA A 183 -10.73 -1.58 -11.80
N SER A 184 -11.60 -2.22 -12.59
CA SER A 184 -11.36 -3.52 -13.24
C SER A 184 -11.02 -4.66 -12.28
N ALA A 185 -11.61 -4.67 -11.08
CA ALA A 185 -11.51 -5.81 -10.18
C ALA A 185 -12.16 -7.05 -10.81
N ASN A 186 -11.44 -8.17 -10.85
CA ASN A 186 -11.94 -9.41 -11.45
C ASN A 186 -13.05 -10.06 -10.56
N PRO A 187 -14.30 -10.18 -11.07
CA PRO A 187 -15.40 -10.78 -10.32
C PRO A 187 -15.43 -12.32 -10.39
N PHE A 188 -14.58 -12.96 -11.21
CA PHE A 188 -14.55 -14.41 -11.41
C PHE A 188 -13.58 -15.15 -10.48
N ILE A 189 -12.87 -14.43 -9.61
CA ILE A 189 -11.94 -15.05 -8.66
C ILE A 189 -12.75 -15.78 -7.61
N GLN A 190 -12.41 -17.03 -7.34
CA GLN A 190 -13.02 -17.83 -6.28
C GLN A 190 -12.15 -17.82 -5.03
N ASN A 191 -12.78 -17.82 -3.86
CA ASN A 191 -12.09 -18.00 -2.59
C ASN A 191 -11.81 -19.49 -2.29
N GLN A 192 -11.25 -19.80 -1.12
CA GLN A 192 -10.95 -21.19 -0.72
C GLN A 192 -12.17 -22.11 -0.63
N ASP A 193 -13.37 -21.55 -0.42
CA ASP A 193 -14.63 -22.32 -0.43
C ASP A 193 -15.16 -22.54 -1.86
N ASN A 194 -14.40 -22.17 -2.90
CA ASN A 194 -14.84 -22.11 -4.29
C ASN A 194 -16.05 -21.18 -4.53
N LYS A 195 -16.23 -20.17 -3.67
CA LYS A 195 -17.31 -19.19 -3.79
C LYS A 195 -16.81 -17.98 -4.57
N LEU A 196 -17.62 -17.50 -5.49
CA LEU A 196 -17.43 -16.22 -6.16
C LEU A 196 -17.88 -15.06 -5.25
N PRO A 197 -17.48 -13.80 -5.54
CA PRO A 197 -17.96 -12.65 -4.81
C PRO A 197 -19.50 -12.58 -4.79
N ILE A 198 -20.16 -12.98 -5.89
CA ILE A 198 -21.64 -13.01 -6.00
C ILE A 198 -22.28 -14.00 -5.02
N ASP A 199 -21.67 -15.17 -4.82
CA ASP A 199 -22.16 -16.24 -3.94
C ASP A 199 -22.03 -15.88 -2.46
N VAL A 200 -21.09 -14.99 -2.13
CA VAL A 200 -20.86 -14.51 -0.76
C VAL A 200 -21.82 -13.37 -0.39
N THR A 201 -22.43 -12.72 -1.38
CA THR A 201 -23.38 -11.62 -1.13
C THR A 201 -24.69 -12.13 -0.57
N LYS A 202 -25.26 -11.34 0.33
CA LYS A 202 -26.64 -11.51 0.78
C LYS A 202 -27.56 -10.44 0.21
N ASP A 203 -26.97 -9.39 -0.36
CA ASP A 203 -27.66 -8.21 -0.84
C ASP A 203 -28.01 -8.36 -2.32
N ALA A 204 -29.28 -8.14 -2.65
CA ALA A 204 -29.78 -8.30 -4.01
C ALA A 204 -29.16 -7.27 -4.97
N ASP A 205 -28.92 -6.05 -4.49
CA ASP A 205 -28.37 -4.96 -5.31
C ASP A 205 -26.93 -5.27 -5.73
N ILE A 206 -26.14 -5.80 -4.82
CA ILE A 206 -24.76 -6.22 -5.10
C ILE A 206 -24.75 -7.43 -6.03
N GLY A 207 -25.65 -8.39 -5.82
CA GLY A 207 -25.82 -9.53 -6.71
C GLY A 207 -26.10 -9.09 -8.14
N ALA A 208 -27.01 -8.14 -8.34
CA ALA A 208 -27.34 -7.58 -9.66
C ALA A 208 -26.15 -6.83 -10.30
N LEU A 209 -25.39 -6.06 -9.51
CA LEU A 209 -24.18 -5.36 -9.99
C LEU A 209 -23.10 -6.35 -10.45
N LEU A 210 -22.88 -7.42 -9.69
CA LEU A 210 -21.88 -8.44 -10.02
C LEU A 210 -22.31 -9.27 -11.23
N ASP A 211 -23.59 -9.67 -11.31
CA ASP A 211 -24.14 -10.38 -12.47
C ASP A 211 -24.03 -9.53 -13.74
N LYS A 212 -24.32 -8.23 -13.65
CA LYS A 212 -24.12 -7.29 -14.74
C LYS A 212 -22.64 -7.21 -15.16
N ALA A 213 -21.73 -7.02 -14.21
CA ALA A 213 -20.30 -6.92 -14.50
C ALA A 213 -19.73 -8.22 -15.12
N MET A 214 -20.22 -9.39 -14.69
CA MET A 214 -19.84 -10.67 -15.28
C MET A 214 -20.31 -10.81 -16.73
N LYS A 215 -21.52 -10.32 -17.06
CA LYS A 215 -22.03 -10.31 -18.44
C LYS A 215 -21.27 -9.35 -19.34
N GLU A 216 -21.01 -8.13 -18.87
CA GLU A 216 -20.26 -7.12 -19.63
C GLU A 216 -18.86 -7.61 -20.01
N ASN A 217 -18.20 -8.35 -19.13
CA ASN A 217 -16.86 -8.87 -19.41
C ASN A 217 -16.85 -10.03 -20.43
N ARG A 218 -17.96 -10.76 -20.56
CA ARG A 218 -18.11 -11.85 -21.56
C ARG A 218 -18.30 -11.30 -22.98
N VAL A 219 -19.05 -10.21 -23.12
CA VAL A 219 -19.32 -9.60 -24.43
C VAL A 219 -18.04 -9.06 -25.08
N ASN A 220 -17.07 -8.58 -24.29
CA ASN A 220 -15.78 -8.11 -24.82
C ASN A 220 -14.91 -9.20 -25.44
N GLU A 221 -15.04 -10.47 -25.03
CA GLU A 221 -14.31 -11.59 -25.65
C GLU A 221 -15.00 -12.09 -26.91
N ASP A 222 -16.34 -12.11 -26.92
CA ASP A 222 -17.14 -12.56 -28.06
C ASP A 222 -17.03 -11.60 -29.27
N ASP A 223 -17.02 -10.27 -29.06
CA ASP A 223 -16.83 -9.27 -30.13
C ASP A 223 -15.43 -9.31 -30.78
N PHE A 224 -14.39 -9.71 -30.03
CA PHE A 224 -13.03 -9.86 -30.57
C PHE A 224 -12.87 -11.15 -31.40
N ALA A 225 -13.61 -12.21 -31.05
CA ALA A 225 -13.62 -13.47 -31.79
C ALA A 225 -14.34 -13.36 -33.14
N GLU A 226 -15.42 -12.56 -33.22
CA GLU A 226 -16.15 -12.32 -34.48
C GLU A 226 -15.30 -11.51 -35.48
N TYR A 227 -14.50 -10.55 -35.01
CA TYR A 227 -13.62 -9.73 -35.87
C TYR A 227 -12.43 -10.50 -36.48
N LEU A 228 -12.03 -11.63 -35.88
CA LEU A 228 -10.95 -12.50 -36.40
C LEU A 228 -11.47 -13.57 -37.37
N ALA A 229 -12.77 -13.88 -37.35
CA ALA A 229 -13.37 -14.88 -38.24
C ALA A 229 -13.56 -14.35 -39.67
N ASP A 230 -13.72 -13.03 -39.85
CA ASP A 230 -13.89 -12.40 -41.17
C ASP A 230 -12.57 -12.20 -41.94
N SER A 231 -11.41 -12.27 -41.28
CA SER A 231 -10.10 -12.07 -41.92
C SER A 231 -9.53 -13.29 -42.67
N ASP A 232 -10.11 -14.48 -42.50
CA ASP A 232 -9.62 -15.72 -43.14
C ASP A 232 -10.38 -16.10 -44.44
N SER A 233 -11.32 -15.27 -44.92
CA SER A 233 -12.10 -15.57 -46.14
C SER A 233 -11.62 -14.91 -47.45
N GLU A 234 -10.52 -14.15 -47.44
CA GLU A 234 -9.96 -13.51 -48.65
C GLU A 234 -8.59 -14.09 -49.06
N SER A 235 -8.51 -15.41 -49.21
CA SER A 235 -7.43 -16.02 -50.01
C SER A 235 -7.82 -17.41 -50.51
N ALA A 236 -8.64 -17.45 -51.57
CA ALA A 236 -8.84 -18.62 -52.43
C ALA A 236 -8.81 -18.21 -53.90
#